data_AF-A0A6G6PJ18-F1
#
_entry.id   AF-A0A6G6PJ18-F1
#
_cell.length_a   1.000
_cell.length_b   1.000
_cell.length_c   1.000
_cell.angle_alpha   90.00
_cell.angle_beta   90.00
_cell.angle_gamma   90.00
#
_symmetry.space_group_name_H-M   'P 1'
#
loop_
_entity.id
_entity.type
_entity.pdbx_description
1 polymer ?
#
loop_
_entity_poly.entity_id
_entity_poly.type
_entity_poly.pdbx_seq_one_letter_code
_entity_poly.pdbx_strand_id
1 'polypeptide(L)'
;MKNICVILFPISLLLTGCDNTIQQVKDMSPQGFSQYTYQQLLDHRNVCKSITWSIENTAYQHVIYTCELHKGKNYFNYNESTRQELYNKTYEHETERLQQQAQSIRDNINRNLTQLHKEIQQVEKLQQYSGNLFAIKAPSSIEQKVLQDTFSSYYQQNKNMPDIQSIVSTLPNRHLPPNSTVHYLTIINFDHYQHYQELYLYFHHPEVKTQIQEMLDMAKSRMSSHCISAELDKQKAIYKEKVRNDKVFLDAKKAQYIKKEKENCERSSERYIRFDPDHLKTCESRISFSEYEYVESESSKRYQQDIETLRNNATIHCEKPIIEKWQAFDQTLTTLSDAMLSLKNTLAERESTALKQKMQRYQEKLNNLAPEKQNKVIDAQAKLAAENAVKDYLQQYPDKGVERIIWEYNKGTNSYFLKEKQLIEKTKEGKVISTQPLDMSQLIAGSLRNIDNVDDYMAMGDPFRLPAVTISVQ
;
A
#
# COMPACT_ATOMS: atom_id res chain seq x y z
N MET A 1 -27.19 -87.10 -91.04
CA MET A 1 -28.13 -86.27 -91.82
C MET A 1 -29.28 -85.90 -90.88
N LYS A 2 -29.17 -84.70 -90.30
CA LYS A 2 -30.07 -83.55 -90.49
C LYS A 2 -31.52 -83.82 -90.05
N ASN A 3 -31.86 -83.30 -88.88
CA ASN A 3 -33.05 -82.46 -88.74
C ASN A 3 -32.72 -81.33 -87.75
N ILE A 4 -32.63 -80.12 -88.31
CA ILE A 4 -32.36 -78.85 -87.65
C ILE A 4 -33.69 -78.37 -87.10
N CYS A 5 -33.79 -78.22 -85.78
CA CYS A 5 -34.88 -77.49 -85.15
C CYS A 5 -34.36 -76.08 -84.86
N VAL A 6 -34.79 -75.12 -85.69
CA VAL A 6 -34.49 -73.70 -85.57
C VAL A 6 -35.29 -73.16 -84.38
N ILE A 7 -34.60 -72.89 -83.26
CA ILE A 7 -35.15 -72.10 -82.17
C ILE A 7 -34.61 -70.67 -82.33
N LEU A 8 -35.45 -69.82 -82.91
CA LEU A 8 -35.29 -68.37 -82.93
C LEU A 8 -35.60 -67.83 -81.52
N PHE A 9 -34.57 -67.66 -80.70
CA PHE A 9 -34.65 -66.82 -79.51
C PHE A 9 -34.33 -65.36 -79.91
N PRO A 10 -35.20 -64.38 -79.63
CA PRO A 10 -34.85 -62.99 -79.79
C PRO A 10 -33.87 -62.60 -78.69
N ILE A 11 -32.64 -62.26 -79.09
CA ILE A 11 -31.65 -61.59 -78.25
C ILE A 11 -32.17 -60.16 -78.05
N SER A 12 -32.93 -59.96 -76.98
CA SER A 12 -33.21 -58.63 -76.45
C SER A 12 -31.92 -58.11 -75.80
N LEU A 13 -31.16 -57.31 -76.54
CA LEU A 13 -30.17 -56.38 -75.99
C LEU A 13 -30.90 -55.45 -75.00
N LEU A 14 -30.90 -55.80 -73.72
CA LEU A 14 -31.06 -54.84 -72.65
C LEU A 14 -29.69 -54.17 -72.43
N LEU A 15 -29.44 -53.13 -73.23
CA LEU A 15 -28.46 -52.09 -72.93
C LEU A 15 -28.97 -51.32 -71.70
N THR A 16 -28.68 -51.83 -70.51
CA THR A 16 -28.71 -51.00 -69.30
C THR A 16 -27.46 -50.14 -69.33
N GLY A 17 -27.62 -48.86 -69.65
CA GLY A 17 -26.55 -47.86 -69.52
C GLY A 17 -26.10 -47.78 -68.06
N CYS A 18 -25.00 -48.45 -67.72
CA CYS A 18 -24.25 -48.15 -66.51
C CYS A 18 -23.69 -46.75 -66.65
N ASP A 19 -24.08 -45.83 -65.75
CA ASP A 19 -23.39 -44.55 -65.56
C ASP A 19 -21.91 -44.82 -65.26
N ASN A 20 -21.08 -44.84 -66.29
CA ASN A 20 -19.65 -45.21 -66.23
C ASN A 20 -18.79 -44.12 -65.57
N THR A 21 -19.42 -43.08 -65.02
CA THR A 21 -18.83 -41.88 -64.45
C THR A 21 -17.90 -42.17 -63.27
N ILE A 22 -18.34 -42.97 -62.30
CA ILE A 22 -17.51 -43.35 -61.15
C ILE A 22 -16.33 -44.20 -61.62
N GLN A 23 -16.58 -45.12 -62.56
CA GLN A 23 -15.53 -46.01 -63.07
C GLN A 23 -14.44 -45.23 -63.82
N GLN A 24 -14.82 -44.20 -64.59
CA GLN A 24 -13.86 -43.29 -65.23
C GLN A 24 -12.88 -42.67 -64.23
N VAL A 25 -13.36 -42.22 -63.05
CA VAL A 25 -12.47 -41.69 -62.00
C VAL A 25 -11.67 -42.79 -61.32
N LYS A 26 -12.29 -43.94 -61.06
CA LYS A 26 -11.62 -45.11 -60.48
C LYS A 26 -10.43 -45.60 -61.31
N ASP A 27 -10.53 -45.53 -62.63
CA ASP A 27 -9.48 -45.97 -63.56
C ASP A 27 -8.35 -44.93 -63.74
N MET A 28 -8.55 -43.69 -63.29
CA MET A 28 -7.49 -42.67 -63.32
C MET A 28 -6.38 -42.95 -62.31
N SER A 29 -5.18 -42.46 -62.58
CA SER A 29 -4.04 -42.54 -61.67
C SER A 29 -3.79 -41.22 -60.92
N PRO A 30 -3.33 -41.27 -59.66
CA PRO A 30 -2.85 -40.08 -58.97
C PRO A 30 -1.59 -39.53 -59.63
N GLN A 31 -1.43 -38.21 -59.62
CA GLN A 31 -0.23 -37.56 -60.12
C GLN A 31 1.01 -38.04 -59.35
N GLY A 32 2.06 -38.44 -60.07
CA GLY A 32 3.29 -39.00 -59.48
C GLY A 32 3.25 -40.50 -59.16
N PHE A 33 2.08 -41.15 -59.32
CA PHE A 33 1.87 -42.59 -59.04
C PHE A 33 1.11 -43.27 -60.18
N SER A 34 1.59 -43.14 -61.42
CA SER A 34 0.93 -43.66 -62.64
C SER A 34 0.79 -45.19 -62.69
N GLN A 35 1.51 -45.91 -61.83
CA GLN A 35 1.47 -47.37 -61.75
C GLN A 35 0.26 -47.91 -60.95
N TYR A 36 -0.53 -47.04 -60.31
CA TYR A 36 -1.73 -47.43 -59.56
C TYR A 36 -2.94 -46.61 -60.02
N THR A 37 -4.12 -47.21 -59.99
CA THR A 37 -5.40 -46.50 -60.19
C THR A 37 -5.99 -46.03 -58.87
N TYR A 38 -6.87 -45.04 -58.89
CA TYR A 38 -7.63 -44.65 -57.70
C TYR A 38 -8.44 -45.81 -57.14
N GLN A 39 -8.97 -46.70 -57.99
CA GLN A 39 -9.65 -47.92 -57.55
C GLN A 39 -8.74 -48.77 -56.65
N GLN A 40 -7.53 -49.07 -57.13
CA GLN A 40 -6.57 -49.91 -56.41
C GLN A 40 -6.13 -49.28 -55.10
N LEU A 41 -6.07 -47.95 -55.04
CA LEU A 41 -5.66 -47.22 -53.85
C LEU A 41 -6.80 -46.96 -52.86
N LEU A 42 -8.05 -46.82 -53.32
CA LEU A 42 -9.15 -46.30 -52.51
C LEU A 42 -10.25 -47.29 -52.17
N ASP A 43 -10.48 -48.33 -52.97
CA ASP A 43 -11.64 -49.23 -52.77
C ASP A 43 -11.41 -50.27 -51.66
N HIS A 44 -10.15 -50.55 -51.30
CA HIS A 44 -9.77 -51.59 -50.34
C HIS A 44 -8.82 -51.05 -49.27
N ARG A 45 -9.32 -50.09 -48.49
CA ARG A 45 -8.56 -49.47 -47.40
C ARG A 45 -9.05 -49.96 -46.05
N ASN A 46 -8.25 -50.76 -45.36
CA ASN A 46 -8.61 -51.34 -44.06
C ASN A 46 -8.76 -50.30 -42.95
N VAL A 47 -8.18 -49.11 -43.10
CA VAL A 47 -8.38 -47.98 -42.18
C VAL A 47 -9.80 -47.39 -42.28
N CYS A 48 -10.53 -47.67 -43.37
CA CYS A 48 -11.89 -47.19 -43.61
C CYS A 48 -12.92 -48.19 -43.08
N LYS A 49 -13.75 -47.73 -42.14
CA LYS A 49 -14.95 -48.43 -41.69
C LYS A 49 -16.00 -48.57 -42.78
N SER A 50 -16.14 -47.54 -43.62
CA SER A 50 -17.00 -47.59 -44.79
C SER A 50 -16.44 -46.73 -45.91
N ILE A 51 -16.69 -47.16 -47.15
CA ILE A 51 -16.23 -46.49 -48.36
C ILE A 51 -17.44 -46.29 -49.25
N THR A 52 -17.68 -45.05 -49.69
CA THR A 52 -18.78 -44.72 -50.60
C THR A 52 -18.27 -43.89 -51.76
N TRP A 53 -18.76 -44.20 -52.95
CA TRP A 53 -18.62 -43.38 -54.14
C TRP A 53 -20.00 -42.86 -54.53
N SER A 54 -20.13 -41.56 -54.76
CA SER A 54 -21.38 -40.94 -55.17
C SER A 54 -21.16 -39.94 -56.30
N ILE A 55 -22.20 -39.74 -57.11
CA ILE A 55 -22.23 -38.70 -58.13
C ILE A 55 -23.13 -37.57 -57.63
N GLU A 56 -22.62 -36.35 -57.64
CA GLU A 56 -23.43 -35.16 -57.42
C GLU A 56 -23.60 -34.46 -58.77
N ASN A 57 -24.80 -34.55 -59.33
CA ASN A 57 -25.13 -33.95 -60.62
C ASN A 57 -25.43 -32.45 -60.45
N THR A 58 -24.38 -31.68 -60.16
CA THR A 58 -24.36 -30.21 -60.21
C THR A 58 -24.11 -29.73 -61.64
N ALA A 59 -24.03 -28.42 -61.87
CA ALA A 59 -23.71 -27.84 -63.19
C ALA A 59 -22.39 -28.36 -63.82
N TYR A 60 -21.50 -28.93 -63.00
CA TYR A 60 -20.17 -29.40 -63.40
C TYR A 60 -19.95 -30.92 -63.23
N GLN A 61 -20.96 -31.69 -62.79
CA GLN A 61 -20.87 -33.14 -62.52
C GLN A 61 -19.68 -33.55 -61.63
N HIS A 62 -19.96 -33.88 -60.37
CA HIS A 62 -18.92 -34.27 -59.40
C HIS A 62 -18.97 -35.75 -59.09
N VAL A 63 -17.78 -36.35 -58.99
CA VAL A 63 -17.60 -37.68 -58.37
C VAL A 63 -16.99 -37.46 -57.00
N ILE A 64 -17.62 -38.03 -55.98
CA ILE A 64 -17.22 -37.86 -54.58
C ILE A 64 -16.88 -39.22 -54.00
N TYR A 65 -15.66 -39.35 -53.49
CA TYR A 65 -15.23 -40.44 -52.62
C TYR A 65 -15.37 -40.01 -51.17
N THR A 66 -15.93 -40.89 -50.34
CA THR A 66 -15.88 -40.76 -48.89
C THR A 66 -15.38 -42.04 -48.24
N CYS A 67 -14.49 -41.88 -47.27
CA CYS A 67 -14.05 -42.93 -46.36
C CYS A 67 -14.33 -42.48 -44.92
N GLU A 68 -15.21 -43.20 -44.22
CA GLU A 68 -15.34 -43.05 -42.76
C GLU A 68 -14.23 -43.87 -42.11
N LEU A 69 -13.33 -43.24 -41.37
CA LEU A 69 -12.23 -43.92 -40.70
C LEU A 69 -12.75 -44.77 -39.52
N HIS A 70 -12.06 -45.86 -39.22
CA HIS A 70 -12.27 -46.59 -37.96
C HIS A 70 -11.94 -45.72 -36.74
N LYS A 71 -12.35 -46.16 -35.55
CA LYS A 71 -11.93 -45.55 -34.29
C LYS A 71 -10.50 -46.03 -33.97
N GLY A 72 -9.57 -45.11 -33.71
CA GLY A 72 -8.24 -45.44 -33.16
C GLY A 72 -8.31 -45.68 -31.64
N LYS A 73 -7.18 -46.09 -31.04
CA LYS A 73 -7.01 -46.10 -29.58
C LYS A 73 -6.82 -44.68 -29.04
N ASN A 74 -6.11 -43.83 -29.76
CA ASN A 74 -5.79 -42.47 -29.33
C ASN A 74 -6.52 -41.45 -30.22
N TYR A 75 -6.46 -41.62 -31.53
CA TYR A 75 -7.19 -40.84 -32.51
C TYR A 75 -8.66 -41.24 -32.54
N PHE A 76 -9.52 -40.23 -32.65
CA PHE A 76 -10.97 -40.37 -32.60
C PHE A 76 -11.53 -40.99 -31.30
N ASN A 77 -10.90 -40.75 -30.14
CA ASN A 77 -11.26 -41.40 -28.87
C ASN A 77 -12.18 -40.58 -27.94
N TYR A 78 -13.23 -39.98 -28.49
CA TYR A 78 -14.26 -39.31 -27.69
C TYR A 78 -14.88 -40.25 -26.63
N ASN A 79 -15.00 -39.75 -25.39
CA ASN A 79 -15.70 -40.38 -24.28
C ASN A 79 -16.68 -39.39 -23.61
N GLU A 80 -17.97 -39.74 -23.61
CA GLU A 80 -19.06 -38.95 -23.03
C GLU A 80 -18.95 -38.82 -21.50
N SER A 81 -18.59 -39.92 -20.82
CA SER A 81 -18.43 -39.93 -19.36
C SER A 81 -17.31 -38.98 -18.95
N THR A 82 -16.18 -39.01 -19.66
CA THR A 82 -15.05 -38.11 -19.42
C THR A 82 -15.40 -36.65 -19.70
N ARG A 83 -16.18 -36.38 -20.76
CA ARG A 83 -16.69 -35.03 -21.05
C ARG A 83 -17.56 -34.50 -19.92
N GLN A 84 -18.51 -35.31 -19.45
CA GLN A 84 -19.44 -34.91 -18.39
C GLN A 84 -18.71 -34.73 -17.05
N GLU A 85 -17.76 -35.61 -16.74
CA GLU A 85 -16.91 -35.48 -15.55
C GLU A 85 -16.07 -34.20 -15.61
N LEU A 86 -15.46 -33.89 -16.76
CA LEU A 86 -14.70 -32.66 -16.96
C LEU A 86 -15.58 -31.42 -16.76
N TYR A 87 -16.80 -31.42 -17.33
CA TYR A 87 -17.76 -30.33 -17.14
C TYR A 87 -18.09 -30.15 -15.66
N ASN A 88 -18.54 -31.20 -14.99
CA ASN A 88 -18.98 -31.14 -13.59
C ASN A 88 -17.84 -30.70 -12.68
N LYS A 89 -16.66 -31.30 -12.83
CA LYS A 89 -15.47 -30.97 -12.03
C LYS A 89 -15.03 -29.53 -12.24
N THR A 90 -15.02 -29.05 -13.49
CA THR A 90 -14.65 -27.66 -13.78
C THR A 90 -15.68 -26.68 -13.22
N TYR A 91 -16.97 -26.99 -13.38
CA TYR A 91 -18.06 -26.18 -12.85
C TYR A 91 -18.01 -26.08 -11.33
N GLU A 92 -17.87 -27.20 -10.62
CA GLU A 92 -17.77 -27.25 -9.16
C GLU A 92 -16.56 -26.47 -8.66
N HIS A 93 -15.38 -26.74 -9.22
CA HIS A 93 -14.14 -26.05 -8.87
C HIS A 93 -14.24 -24.53 -9.09
N GLU A 94 -14.73 -24.08 -10.25
CA GLU A 94 -14.88 -22.66 -10.53
C GLU A 94 -15.95 -22.00 -9.66
N THR A 95 -17.04 -22.71 -9.35
CA THR A 95 -18.08 -22.22 -8.43
C THR A 95 -17.50 -22.00 -7.04
N GLU A 96 -16.78 -22.97 -6.48
CA GLU A 96 -16.12 -22.86 -5.17
C GLU A 96 -15.11 -21.71 -5.15
N ARG A 97 -14.25 -21.63 -6.17
CA ARG A 97 -13.22 -20.58 -6.30
C ARG A 97 -13.86 -19.18 -6.34
N LEU A 98 -14.89 -18.99 -7.16
CA LEU A 98 -15.59 -17.71 -7.29
C LEU A 98 -16.39 -17.35 -6.04
N GLN A 99 -16.98 -18.32 -5.34
CA GLN A 99 -17.64 -18.13 -4.04
C GLN A 99 -16.66 -17.68 -2.96
N GLN A 100 -15.47 -18.28 -2.89
CA GLN A 100 -14.41 -17.86 -1.96
C GLN A 100 -13.94 -16.43 -2.25
N GLN A 101 -13.73 -16.09 -3.54
CA GLN A 101 -13.38 -14.73 -3.95
C GLN A 101 -14.46 -13.72 -3.58
N ALA A 102 -15.72 -14.05 -3.83
CA ALA A 102 -16.88 -13.26 -3.45
C ALA A 102 -16.92 -12.97 -1.94
N GLN A 103 -16.74 -14.01 -1.13
CA GLN A 103 -16.76 -13.89 0.33
C GLN A 103 -15.60 -13.03 0.84
N SER A 104 -14.38 -13.24 0.32
CA SER A 104 -13.22 -12.42 0.66
C SER A 104 -13.43 -10.92 0.38
N ILE A 105 -14.07 -10.59 -0.75
CA ILE A 105 -14.43 -9.20 -1.10
C ILE A 105 -15.44 -8.63 -0.09
N ARG A 106 -16.49 -9.39 0.28
CA ARG A 106 -17.47 -8.96 1.28
C ARG A 106 -16.81 -8.73 2.64
N ASP A 107 -15.96 -9.63 3.09
CA ASP A 107 -15.25 -9.53 4.37
C ASP A 107 -14.32 -8.30 4.40
N ASN A 108 -13.66 -7.99 3.29
CA ASN A 108 -12.86 -6.78 3.17
C ASN A 108 -13.75 -5.51 3.23
N ILE A 109 -14.87 -5.49 2.51
CA ILE A 109 -15.81 -4.35 2.55
C ILE A 109 -16.37 -4.16 3.96
N ASN A 110 -16.77 -5.23 4.65
CA ASN A 110 -17.27 -5.18 6.01
C ASN A 110 -16.22 -4.63 6.99
N ARG A 111 -14.97 -5.09 6.90
CA ARG A 111 -13.86 -4.54 7.71
C ARG A 111 -13.68 -3.03 7.48
N ASN A 112 -13.73 -2.59 6.22
CA ASN A 112 -13.64 -1.17 5.88
C ASN A 112 -14.83 -0.36 6.42
N LEU A 113 -16.06 -0.91 6.37
CA LEU A 113 -17.25 -0.27 6.95
C LEU A 113 -17.13 -0.13 8.47
N THR A 114 -16.69 -1.17 9.17
CA THR A 114 -16.47 -1.10 10.63
C THR A 114 -15.43 -0.04 10.99
N GLN A 115 -14.33 0.04 10.25
CA GLN A 115 -13.30 1.05 10.49
C GLN A 115 -13.82 2.47 10.22
N LEU A 116 -14.54 2.69 9.11
CA LEU A 116 -15.15 3.99 8.80
C LEU A 116 -16.16 4.42 9.86
N HIS A 117 -16.98 3.49 10.36
CA HIS A 117 -17.95 3.78 11.42
C HIS A 117 -17.24 4.27 12.69
N LYS A 118 -16.13 3.62 13.07
CA LYS A 118 -15.30 4.03 14.20
C LYS A 118 -14.67 5.40 14.00
N GLU A 119 -14.15 5.68 12.81
CA GLU A 119 -13.57 6.99 12.46
C GLU A 119 -14.62 8.11 12.52
N ILE A 120 -15.83 7.87 11.99
CA ILE A 120 -16.95 8.82 12.07
C ILE A 120 -17.29 9.14 13.54
N GLN A 121 -17.41 8.12 14.39
CA GLN A 121 -17.70 8.32 15.82
C GLN A 121 -16.62 9.14 16.53
N GLN A 122 -15.35 8.91 16.19
CA GLN A 122 -14.21 9.67 16.73
C GLN A 122 -14.29 11.15 16.31
N VAL A 123 -14.55 11.41 15.03
CA VAL A 123 -14.70 12.78 14.51
C VAL A 123 -15.92 13.48 15.12
N GLU A 124 -17.06 12.80 15.28
CA GLU A 124 -18.26 13.36 15.91
C GLU A 124 -18.04 13.66 17.40
N LYS A 125 -17.31 12.80 18.12
CA LYS A 125 -16.88 13.06 19.50
C LYS A 125 -15.99 14.30 19.58
N LEU A 126 -15.01 14.41 18.67
CA LEU A 126 -14.16 15.60 18.57
C LEU A 126 -14.98 16.85 18.21
N GLN A 127 -16.01 16.71 17.37
CA GLN A 127 -16.92 17.79 17.02
C GLN A 127 -17.64 18.34 18.26
N GLN A 128 -18.07 17.48 19.17
CA GLN A 128 -18.77 17.86 20.41
C GLN A 128 -17.84 18.36 21.52
N TYR A 129 -16.52 18.17 21.39
CA TYR A 129 -15.55 18.58 22.39
C TYR A 129 -15.42 20.12 22.46
N SER A 130 -15.58 20.66 23.67
CA SER A 130 -15.55 22.11 23.96
C SER A 130 -14.41 22.54 24.90
N GLY A 131 -13.54 21.61 25.31
CA GLY A 131 -12.41 21.91 26.18
C GLY A 131 -11.19 22.42 25.42
N ASN A 132 -10.06 22.54 26.12
CA ASN A 132 -8.79 22.91 25.51
C ASN A 132 -8.35 21.84 24.49
N LEU A 133 -8.22 22.22 23.23
CA LEU A 133 -7.88 21.32 22.12
C LEU A 133 -6.49 20.71 22.25
N PHE A 134 -5.57 21.41 22.92
CA PHE A 134 -4.25 20.91 23.23
C PHE A 134 -4.23 20.03 24.49
N ALA A 135 -5.37 19.82 25.16
CA ALA A 135 -5.50 18.95 26.33
C ALA A 135 -6.17 17.60 26.00
N ILE A 136 -6.54 17.35 24.74
CA ILE A 136 -7.15 16.08 24.30
C ILE A 136 -6.11 14.95 24.35
N LYS A 137 -6.17 14.10 25.37
CA LYS A 137 -5.21 13.00 25.55
C LYS A 137 -5.38 11.92 24.48
N ALA A 138 -4.26 11.56 23.84
CA ALA A 138 -4.16 10.45 22.90
C ALA A 138 -5.26 10.46 21.82
N PRO A 139 -5.35 11.53 21.01
CA PRO A 139 -6.27 11.56 19.88
C PRO A 139 -5.95 10.39 18.94
N SER A 140 -6.99 9.78 18.41
CA SER A 140 -6.87 8.84 17.29
C SER A 140 -6.25 9.52 16.07
N SER A 141 -5.76 8.74 15.12
CA SER A 141 -5.12 9.28 13.91
C SER A 141 -6.04 10.25 13.14
N ILE A 142 -7.35 10.00 13.11
CA ILE A 142 -8.31 10.89 12.45
C ILE A 142 -8.55 12.18 13.25
N GLU A 143 -8.64 12.09 14.58
CA GLU A 143 -8.77 13.26 15.46
C GLU A 143 -7.52 14.16 15.37
N GLN A 144 -6.33 13.56 15.37
CA GLN A 144 -5.07 14.27 15.24
C GLN A 144 -4.96 15.02 13.92
N LYS A 145 -5.38 14.40 12.81
CA LYS A 145 -5.43 15.06 11.49
C LYS A 145 -6.35 16.29 11.52
N VAL A 146 -7.58 16.16 12.04
CA VAL A 146 -8.53 17.28 12.12
C VAL A 146 -7.97 18.41 12.98
N LEU A 147 -7.33 18.11 14.11
CA LEU A 147 -6.73 19.12 14.98
C LEU A 147 -5.52 19.83 14.33
N GLN A 148 -4.68 19.09 13.59
CA GLN A 148 -3.58 19.65 12.81
C GLN A 148 -4.07 20.59 11.71
N ASP A 149 -5.11 20.19 10.97
CA ASP A 149 -5.71 21.01 9.92
C ASP A 149 -6.38 22.25 10.50
N THR A 150 -6.95 22.12 11.71
CA THR A 150 -7.52 23.26 12.47
C THR A 150 -6.44 24.27 12.82
N PHE A 151 -5.34 23.80 13.41
CA PHE A 151 -4.22 24.66 13.78
C PHE A 151 -3.63 25.35 12.55
N SER A 152 -3.39 24.58 11.49
CA SER A 152 -2.82 25.11 10.25
C SER A 152 -3.72 26.18 9.63
N SER A 153 -5.03 25.95 9.59
CA SER A 153 -5.99 26.91 9.06
C SER A 153 -6.04 28.18 9.89
N TYR A 154 -6.12 28.05 11.21
CA TYR A 154 -6.11 29.19 12.12
C TYR A 154 -4.82 29.99 12.00
N TYR A 155 -3.67 29.32 11.99
CA TYR A 155 -2.38 29.96 11.86
C TYR A 155 -2.27 30.75 10.54
N GLN A 156 -2.66 30.17 9.40
CA GLN A 156 -2.58 30.89 8.12
C GLN A 156 -3.44 32.16 8.10
N GLN A 157 -4.60 32.13 8.75
CA GLN A 157 -5.50 33.28 8.84
C GLN A 157 -4.93 34.39 9.76
N ASN A 158 -4.17 34.01 10.79
CA ASN A 158 -3.78 34.91 11.88
C ASN A 158 -2.26 35.10 12.04
N LYS A 159 -1.44 34.58 11.13
CA LYS A 159 0.05 34.60 11.21
C LYS A 159 0.69 35.99 11.34
N ASN A 160 -0.03 37.04 10.95
CA ASN A 160 0.43 38.42 11.02
C ASN A 160 -0.08 39.14 12.29
N MET A 161 -0.91 38.50 13.10
CA MET A 161 -1.34 39.07 14.38
C MET A 161 -0.17 39.07 15.36
N PRO A 162 0.12 40.20 16.04
CA PRO A 162 1.22 40.30 17.00
C PRO A 162 1.18 39.21 18.08
N ASP A 163 -0.01 38.87 18.58
CA ASP A 163 -0.19 37.85 19.61
C ASP A 163 0.21 36.45 19.12
N ILE A 164 -0.11 36.12 17.86
CA ILE A 164 0.27 34.84 17.24
C ILE A 164 1.77 34.77 16.97
N GLN A 165 2.35 35.86 16.47
CA GLN A 165 3.80 35.94 16.30
C GLN A 165 4.54 35.83 17.63
N SER A 166 3.99 36.42 18.69
CA SER A 166 4.50 36.30 20.06
C SER A 166 4.52 34.84 20.50
N ILE A 167 3.40 34.10 20.38
CA ILE A 167 3.32 32.67 20.72
C ILE A 167 4.34 31.84 19.93
N VAL A 168 4.42 32.05 18.61
CA VAL A 168 5.35 31.29 17.76
C VAL A 168 6.81 31.64 18.09
N SER A 169 7.08 32.89 18.46
CA SER A 169 8.42 33.30 18.89
C SER A 169 8.81 32.78 20.28
N THR A 170 7.83 32.49 21.15
CA THR A 170 8.06 31.88 22.47
C THR A 170 8.12 30.36 22.44
N LEU A 171 7.62 29.72 21.37
CA LEU A 171 7.91 28.33 21.10
C LEU A 171 9.43 28.18 20.90
N PRO A 172 10.07 27.18 21.53
CA PRO A 172 11.51 27.06 21.50
C PRO A 172 12.01 26.82 20.08
N ASN A 173 12.39 27.90 19.40
CA ASN A 173 13.19 27.84 18.18
C ASN A 173 14.56 27.24 18.57
N ARG A 174 14.66 25.92 18.44
CA ARG A 174 15.81 25.05 18.68
C ARG A 174 17.08 25.75 19.19
N HIS A 175 17.38 25.54 20.47
CA HIS A 175 18.71 25.06 20.91
C HIS A 175 18.48 23.82 21.80
N LEU A 176 17.77 22.80 21.29
CA LEU A 176 17.77 21.48 21.90
C LEU A 176 19.05 20.76 21.44
N PRO A 177 19.88 20.25 22.36
CA PRO A 177 21.15 19.62 22.00
C PRO A 177 20.93 18.41 21.07
N PRO A 178 21.82 18.17 20.09
CA PRO A 178 21.56 17.26 18.97
C PRO A 178 21.34 15.76 19.30
N ASN A 179 21.24 15.35 20.57
CA ASN A 179 21.16 13.94 20.97
C ASN A 179 20.10 13.65 22.05
N SER A 180 19.12 14.53 22.28
CA SER A 180 17.99 14.18 23.15
C SER A 180 16.98 13.32 22.38
N THR A 181 16.30 12.40 23.08
CA THR A 181 15.21 11.56 22.54
C THR A 181 14.11 12.39 21.86
N VAL A 182 14.00 13.68 22.22
CA VAL A 182 13.10 14.67 21.62
C VAL A 182 13.50 15.04 20.18
N HIS A 183 14.79 15.02 19.84
CA HIS A 183 15.29 15.32 18.49
C HIS A 183 14.87 14.25 17.46
N TYR A 184 14.79 12.98 17.88
CA TYR A 184 14.31 11.90 17.03
C TYR A 184 12.79 11.90 16.82
N LEU A 185 12.02 12.60 17.66
CA LEU A 185 10.57 12.73 17.54
C LEU A 185 10.13 13.94 16.68
N THR A 186 11.04 14.88 16.37
CA THR A 186 10.73 16.17 15.71
C THR A 186 11.21 16.29 14.26
N ILE A 187 11.47 15.16 13.57
CA ILE A 187 11.78 15.18 12.14
C ILE A 187 10.67 14.47 11.37
N ILE A 188 9.73 15.25 10.80
CA ILE A 188 9.21 15.14 9.41
C ILE A 188 8.39 16.42 9.09
N ASN A 189 8.97 17.22 8.18
CA ASN A 189 8.46 18.25 7.25
C ASN A 189 7.19 19.12 7.46
N PHE A 190 7.35 20.36 6.95
CA PHE A 190 6.49 21.55 6.86
C PHE A 190 6.39 22.40 8.14
N ASP A 191 6.93 23.63 8.08
CA ASP A 191 7.05 24.64 9.15
C ASP A 191 5.79 24.86 10.01
N HIS A 192 4.59 24.50 9.54
CA HIS A 192 3.33 24.63 10.29
C HIS A 192 2.99 23.41 11.15
N TYR A 193 3.36 22.20 10.69
CA TYR A 193 3.12 20.96 11.41
C TYR A 193 4.06 20.81 12.61
N GLN A 194 5.24 21.41 12.54
CA GLN A 194 6.21 21.42 13.65
C GLN A 194 5.67 22.13 14.89
N HIS A 195 5.08 23.33 14.75
CA HIS A 195 4.56 24.09 15.90
C HIS A 195 3.37 23.42 16.58
N TYR A 196 2.46 22.79 15.82
CA TYR A 196 1.38 21.98 16.42
C TYR A 196 1.93 20.77 17.15
N GLN A 197 2.90 20.06 16.55
CA GLN A 197 3.52 18.90 17.20
C GLN A 197 4.26 19.30 18.48
N GLU A 198 4.97 20.42 18.50
CA GLU A 198 5.66 20.94 19.69
C GLU A 198 4.67 21.30 20.81
N LEU A 199 3.57 21.99 20.48
CA LEU A 199 2.48 22.26 21.42
C LEU A 199 1.85 20.96 21.94
N TYR A 200 1.52 20.04 21.04
CA TYR A 200 0.96 18.74 21.39
C TYR A 200 1.90 17.95 22.32
N LEU A 201 3.19 17.88 22.01
CA LEU A 201 4.20 17.19 22.83
C LEU A 201 4.32 17.83 24.23
N TYR A 202 4.30 19.17 24.31
CA TYR A 202 4.32 19.90 25.57
C TYR A 202 3.15 19.53 26.50
N PHE A 203 1.94 19.34 25.96
CA PHE A 203 0.77 19.01 26.79
C PHE A 203 0.61 17.50 27.06
N HIS A 204 1.10 16.63 26.17
CA HIS A 204 0.78 15.20 26.20
C HIS A 204 1.90 14.27 26.61
N HIS A 205 3.16 14.73 26.60
CA HIS A 205 4.26 13.95 27.16
C HIS A 205 4.65 14.57 28.50
N PRO A 206 4.28 13.92 29.64
CA PRO A 206 4.70 14.37 30.96
C PRO A 206 6.20 14.56 31.04
N GLU A 207 6.98 13.70 30.36
CA GLU A 207 8.44 13.79 30.28
C GLU A 207 8.92 15.05 29.53
N VAL A 208 8.26 15.44 28.43
CA VAL A 208 8.60 16.67 27.67
C VAL A 208 8.15 17.91 28.44
N LYS A 209 6.96 17.88 29.03
CA LYS A 209 6.49 18.93 29.94
C LYS A 209 7.44 19.11 31.11
N THR A 210 7.82 18.01 31.77
CA THR A 210 8.76 17.99 32.89
C THR A 210 10.14 18.43 32.46
N GLN A 211 10.68 17.99 31.32
CA GLN A 211 11.98 18.46 30.82
C GLN A 211 11.98 19.94 30.46
N ILE A 212 10.93 20.43 29.80
CA ILE A 212 10.77 21.85 29.51
C ILE A 212 10.68 22.61 30.84
N GLN A 213 9.86 22.14 31.78
CA GLN A 213 9.76 22.72 33.11
C GLN A 213 11.10 22.72 33.86
N GLU A 214 11.87 21.63 33.82
CA GLU A 214 13.19 21.50 34.43
C GLU A 214 14.21 22.42 33.77
N MET A 215 14.20 22.54 32.44
CA MET A 215 15.05 23.49 31.70
C MET A 215 14.72 24.94 32.07
N LEU A 216 13.43 25.23 32.21
CA LEU A 216 12.94 26.53 32.62
C LEU A 216 13.22 26.81 34.09
N ASP A 217 13.13 25.81 34.96
CA ASP A 217 13.45 25.90 36.38
C ASP A 217 14.96 26.06 36.57
N MET A 218 15.79 25.41 35.74
CA MET A 218 17.24 25.65 35.69
C MET A 218 17.57 27.05 35.15
N ALA A 219 16.91 27.51 34.09
CA ALA A 219 17.08 28.86 33.56
C ALA A 219 16.61 29.91 34.56
N LYS A 220 15.46 29.68 35.19
CA LYS A 220 14.89 30.45 36.30
C LYS A 220 15.87 30.48 37.46
N SER A 221 16.41 29.35 37.90
CA SER A 221 17.39 29.24 38.98
C SER A 221 18.68 30.00 38.67
N ARG A 222 19.20 29.91 37.45
CA ARG A 222 20.41 30.65 37.05
C ARG A 222 20.15 32.15 36.97
N MET A 223 19.08 32.59 36.30
CA MET A 223 18.71 34.00 36.20
C MET A 223 18.32 34.60 37.55
N SER A 224 17.56 33.85 38.36
CA SER A 224 17.19 34.25 39.71
C SER A 224 18.42 34.29 40.61
N SER A 225 19.37 33.34 40.52
CA SER A 225 20.59 33.41 41.34
C SER A 225 21.45 34.64 41.05
N HIS A 226 21.60 35.02 39.77
CA HIS A 226 22.32 36.25 39.39
C HIS A 226 21.56 37.50 39.83
N CYS A 227 20.25 37.54 39.62
CA CYS A 227 19.39 38.64 40.06
C CYS A 227 19.39 38.79 41.59
N ILE A 228 19.22 37.69 42.33
CA ILE A 228 19.24 37.63 43.80
C ILE A 228 20.60 38.09 44.31
N SER A 229 21.70 37.61 43.73
CA SER A 229 23.05 38.01 44.15
C SER A 229 23.27 39.51 43.93
N ALA A 230 22.90 40.03 42.74
CA ALA A 230 23.01 41.45 42.44
C ALA A 230 22.14 42.31 43.37
N GLU A 231 20.93 41.86 43.68
CA GLU A 231 20.03 42.57 44.60
C GLU A 231 20.57 42.53 46.03
N LEU A 232 21.08 41.39 46.49
CA LEU A 232 21.74 41.26 47.79
C LEU A 232 22.98 42.14 47.90
N ASP A 233 23.77 42.29 46.84
CA ASP A 233 24.94 43.18 46.83
C ASP A 233 24.55 44.67 46.87
N LYS A 234 23.45 45.06 46.19
CA LYS A 234 22.88 46.41 46.37
C LYS A 234 22.48 46.65 47.83
N GLN A 235 21.83 45.67 48.47
CA GLN A 235 21.44 45.80 49.88
C GLN A 235 22.66 45.93 50.80
N LYS A 236 23.75 45.16 50.56
CA LYS A 236 25.02 45.35 51.30
C LYS A 236 25.54 46.78 51.17
N ALA A 237 25.55 47.34 49.95
CA ALA A 237 25.99 48.72 49.72
C ALA A 237 25.13 49.74 50.48
N ILE A 238 23.81 49.57 50.47
CA ILE A 238 22.86 50.42 51.22
C ILE A 238 23.15 50.37 52.74
N TYR A 239 23.42 49.20 53.31
CA TYR A 239 23.75 49.08 54.74
C TYR A 239 25.08 49.75 55.06
N LYS A 240 26.10 49.60 54.20
CA LYS A 240 27.39 50.29 54.34
C LYS A 240 27.21 51.80 54.35
N GLU A 241 26.37 52.32 53.46
CA GLU A 241 26.09 53.75 53.36
C GLU A 241 25.25 54.28 54.53
N LYS A 242 24.25 53.52 55.00
CA LYS A 242 23.49 53.86 56.22
C LYS A 242 24.40 54.01 57.44
N VAL A 243 25.30 53.06 57.68
CA VAL A 243 26.23 53.13 58.82
C VAL A 243 27.21 54.29 58.65
N ARG A 244 27.73 54.51 57.44
CA ARG A 244 28.65 55.63 57.14
C ARG A 244 28.02 57.00 57.37
N ASN A 245 26.73 57.14 57.08
CA ASN A 245 25.99 58.39 57.19
C ASN A 245 25.41 58.65 58.58
N ASP A 246 25.37 57.64 59.46
CA ASP A 246 24.94 57.78 60.86
C ASP A 246 26.09 58.34 61.74
N LYS A 247 26.35 59.65 61.57
CA LYS A 247 27.44 60.34 62.28
C LYS A 247 27.28 60.31 63.79
N VAL A 248 26.05 60.39 64.29
CA VAL A 248 25.77 60.34 65.74
C VAL A 248 26.18 58.99 66.31
N PHE A 249 25.84 57.89 65.65
CA PHE A 249 26.25 56.55 66.07
C PHE A 249 27.77 56.37 65.99
N LEU A 250 28.40 56.81 64.90
CA LEU A 250 29.85 56.68 64.70
C LEU A 250 30.64 57.48 65.73
N ASP A 251 30.25 58.72 66.01
CA ASP A 251 30.91 59.56 67.01
C ASP A 251 30.79 58.98 68.42
N ALA A 252 29.61 58.45 68.77
CA ALA A 252 29.41 57.76 70.04
C ALA A 252 30.30 56.51 70.17
N LYS A 253 30.44 55.71 69.10
CA LYS A 253 31.31 54.52 69.11
C LYS A 253 32.79 54.87 69.12
N LYS A 254 33.20 55.90 68.38
CA LYS A 254 34.55 56.45 68.41
C LYS A 254 34.93 56.93 69.81
N ALA A 255 34.04 57.66 70.50
CA ALA A 255 34.25 58.11 71.86
C ALA A 255 34.39 56.93 72.85
N GLN A 256 33.54 55.91 72.73
CA GLN A 256 33.63 54.68 73.53
C GLN A 256 34.95 53.94 73.31
N TYR A 257 35.39 53.80 72.05
CA TYR A 257 36.65 53.16 71.69
C TYR A 257 37.86 53.90 72.27
N ILE A 258 37.94 55.22 72.04
CA ILE A 258 39.05 56.04 72.54
C ILE A 258 39.13 55.96 74.06
N LYS A 259 38.00 56.04 74.76
CA LYS A 259 37.97 55.92 76.23
C LYS A 259 38.56 54.57 76.68
N LYS A 260 38.14 53.47 76.09
CA LYS A 260 38.62 52.13 76.42
C LYS A 260 40.12 51.94 76.13
N GLU A 261 40.59 52.42 74.98
CA GLU A 261 42.01 52.31 74.62
C GLU A 261 42.89 53.18 75.52
N LYS A 262 42.41 54.35 75.95
CA LYS A 262 43.10 55.16 76.96
C LYS A 262 43.23 54.42 78.30
N GLU A 263 42.14 53.84 78.80
CA GLU A 263 42.15 53.02 80.03
C GLU A 263 43.12 51.82 79.91
N ASN A 264 43.23 51.21 78.72
CA ASN A 264 44.21 50.15 78.46
C ASN A 264 45.65 50.67 78.40
N CYS A 265 45.90 51.83 77.78
CA CYS A 265 47.19 52.50 77.78
C CYS A 265 47.63 52.86 79.20
N GLU A 266 46.72 53.40 80.03
CA GLU A 266 46.97 53.69 81.45
C GLU A 266 47.39 52.42 82.20
N ARG A 267 46.58 51.36 82.11
CA ARG A 267 46.83 50.08 82.79
C ARG A 267 48.12 49.39 82.33
N SER A 268 48.45 49.45 81.05
CA SER A 268 49.69 48.88 80.53
C SER A 268 50.91 49.72 80.94
N SER A 269 50.77 51.04 80.94
CA SER A 269 51.83 51.98 81.29
C SER A 269 52.22 51.94 82.77
N GLU A 270 51.33 51.56 83.68
CA GLU A 270 51.65 51.36 85.10
C GLU A 270 52.88 50.46 85.32
N ARG A 271 53.14 49.51 84.41
CA ARG A 271 54.30 48.61 84.47
C ARG A 271 55.57 49.18 83.84
N TYR A 272 55.45 50.14 82.92
CA TYR A 272 56.54 50.64 82.07
C TYR A 272 56.96 52.08 82.37
N ILE A 273 56.15 52.87 83.09
CA ILE A 273 56.44 54.28 83.46
C ILE A 273 57.74 54.43 84.25
N ARG A 274 58.18 53.41 84.99
CA ARG A 274 59.47 53.42 85.70
C ARG A 274 60.69 53.37 84.76
N PHE A 275 60.50 52.90 83.53
CA PHE A 275 61.55 52.72 82.52
C PHE A 275 61.47 53.75 81.39
N ASP A 276 60.26 54.23 81.09
CA ASP A 276 59.99 55.29 80.11
C ASP A 276 58.89 56.22 80.65
N PRO A 277 59.24 57.41 81.19
CA PRO A 277 58.28 58.37 81.73
C PRO A 277 57.26 58.88 80.70
N ASP A 278 57.59 58.84 79.41
CA ASP A 278 56.75 59.32 78.30
C ASP A 278 55.92 58.20 77.66
N HIS A 279 55.97 56.97 78.20
CA HIS A 279 55.32 55.79 77.62
C HIS A 279 53.81 55.96 77.46
N LEU A 280 53.14 56.49 78.50
CA LEU A 280 51.69 56.69 78.49
C LEU A 280 51.28 57.66 77.38
N LYS A 281 51.96 58.80 77.29
CA LYS A 281 51.70 59.84 76.28
C LYS A 281 51.96 59.31 74.86
N THR A 282 52.99 58.48 74.70
CA THR A 282 53.29 57.80 73.43
C THR A 282 52.22 56.79 73.06
N CYS A 283 51.74 55.98 74.02
CA CYS A 283 50.64 55.03 73.82
C CYS A 283 49.35 55.75 73.39
N GLU A 284 48.93 56.78 74.13
CA GLU A 284 47.73 57.54 73.82
C GLU A 284 47.79 58.24 72.46
N SER A 285 48.96 58.78 72.08
CA SER A 285 49.16 59.45 70.79
C SER A 285 48.99 58.53 69.58
N ARG A 286 49.06 57.21 69.78
CA ARG A 286 48.89 56.19 68.73
C ARG A 286 47.46 55.65 68.65
N ILE A 287 46.56 56.07 69.54
CA ILE A 287 45.16 55.65 69.50
C ILE A 287 44.49 56.29 68.28
N SER A 288 44.21 55.48 67.26
CA SER A 288 43.43 55.87 66.09
C SER A 288 42.22 54.96 65.95
N PHE A 289 41.03 55.56 65.78
CA PHE A 289 39.83 54.81 65.44
C PHE A 289 39.78 54.58 63.92
N SER A 290 39.89 53.31 63.51
CA SER A 290 39.76 52.91 62.12
C SER A 290 38.29 52.93 61.68
N GLU A 291 37.78 54.12 61.35
CA GLU A 291 36.36 54.31 60.99
C GLU A 291 35.95 53.44 59.79
N TYR A 292 36.84 53.28 58.81
CA TYR A 292 36.57 52.47 57.62
C TYR A 292 36.32 51.00 57.97
N GLU A 293 37.23 50.36 58.72
CA GLU A 293 37.09 48.95 59.13
C GLU A 293 35.90 48.75 60.06
N TYR A 294 35.61 49.72 60.92
CA TYR A 294 34.46 49.65 61.81
C TYR A 294 33.14 49.72 61.03
N VAL A 295 33.01 50.65 60.06
CA VAL A 295 31.84 50.74 59.18
C VAL A 295 31.66 49.45 58.39
N GLU A 296 32.75 48.86 57.87
CA GLU A 296 32.75 47.57 57.17
C GLU A 296 32.18 46.45 58.06
N SER A 297 32.72 46.30 59.27
CA SER A 297 32.29 45.26 60.22
C SER A 297 30.84 45.44 60.69
N GLU A 298 30.46 46.65 61.08
CA GLU A 298 29.13 46.94 61.61
C GLU A 298 28.05 46.81 60.55
N SER A 299 28.29 47.30 59.33
CA SER A 299 27.37 47.11 58.21
C SER A 299 27.21 45.64 57.85
N SER A 300 28.30 44.86 57.86
CA SER A 300 28.23 43.41 57.65
C SER A 300 27.42 42.70 58.74
N LYS A 301 27.53 43.09 60.02
CA LYS A 301 26.74 42.48 61.10
C LYS A 301 25.25 42.75 60.94
N ARG A 302 24.88 44.00 60.68
CA ARG A 302 23.48 44.39 60.46
C ARG A 302 22.89 43.71 59.23
N TYR A 303 23.68 43.61 58.15
CA TYR A 303 23.29 42.88 56.95
C TYR A 303 23.08 41.38 57.23
N GLN A 304 23.94 40.74 58.01
CA GLN A 304 23.80 39.31 58.36
C GLN A 304 22.58 39.02 59.24
N GLN A 305 22.13 39.98 60.06
CA GLN A 305 20.91 39.81 60.86
C GLN A 305 19.65 39.75 59.97
N ASP A 306 19.66 40.45 58.84
CA ASP A 306 18.50 40.58 57.95
C ASP A 306 18.60 39.69 56.69
N ILE A 307 19.67 38.90 56.55
CA ILE A 307 20.02 38.22 55.28
C ILE A 307 18.93 37.29 54.76
N GLU A 308 18.23 36.57 55.64
CA GLU A 308 17.17 35.63 55.23
C GLU A 308 15.96 36.38 54.69
N THR A 309 15.53 37.45 55.35
CA THR A 309 14.45 38.33 54.89
C THR A 309 14.80 39.00 53.57
N LEU A 310 16.02 39.54 53.45
CA LEU A 310 16.51 40.16 52.22
C LEU A 310 16.59 39.16 51.07
N ARG A 311 17.04 37.93 51.33
CA ARG A 311 17.08 36.85 50.33
C ARG A 311 15.68 36.48 49.88
N ASN A 312 14.72 36.32 50.79
CA ASN A 312 13.33 36.00 50.43
C ASN A 312 12.69 37.11 49.58
N ASN A 313 12.90 38.38 49.94
CA ASN A 313 12.41 39.52 49.16
C ASN A 313 13.06 39.57 47.77
N ALA A 314 14.37 39.34 47.68
CA ALA A 314 15.08 39.26 46.40
C ALA A 314 14.56 38.10 45.53
N THR A 315 14.31 36.93 46.13
CA THR A 315 13.70 35.79 45.42
C THR A 315 12.34 36.15 44.85
N ILE A 316 11.43 36.73 45.65
CA ILE A 316 10.10 37.16 45.19
C ILE A 316 10.23 38.17 44.05
N HIS A 317 11.11 39.17 44.21
CA HIS A 317 11.34 40.20 43.19
C HIS A 317 11.85 39.60 41.86
N CYS A 318 12.80 38.68 41.93
CA CYS A 318 13.44 38.10 40.75
C CYS A 318 12.59 37.02 40.06
N GLU A 319 11.75 36.29 40.80
CA GLU A 319 10.91 35.22 40.24
C GLU A 319 9.57 35.72 39.69
N LYS A 320 9.02 36.81 40.24
CA LYS A 320 7.71 37.35 39.86
C LYS A 320 7.56 37.59 38.34
N PRO A 321 8.50 38.27 37.64
CA PRO A 321 8.36 38.52 36.20
C PRO A 321 8.35 37.23 35.36
N ILE A 322 8.99 36.17 35.86
CA ILE A 322 9.06 34.87 35.18
C ILE A 322 7.69 34.18 35.30
N ILE A 323 7.13 34.13 36.52
CA ILE A 323 5.80 33.57 36.77
C ILE A 323 4.73 34.29 35.95
N GLU A 324 4.77 35.63 35.92
CA GLU A 324 3.83 36.44 35.15
C GLU A 324 3.92 36.15 33.63
N LYS A 325 5.13 35.99 33.09
CA LYS A 325 5.31 35.58 31.68
C LYS A 325 4.77 34.18 31.40
N TRP A 326 4.92 33.24 32.34
CA TRP A 326 4.38 31.88 32.23
C TRP A 326 2.86 31.85 32.24
N GLN A 327 2.25 32.58 33.17
CA GLN A 327 0.80 32.72 33.25
C GLN A 327 0.24 33.39 31.98
N ALA A 328 0.93 34.42 31.48
CA ALA A 328 0.56 35.05 30.21
C ALA A 328 0.63 34.07 29.03
N PHE A 329 1.67 33.22 28.95
CA PHE A 329 1.78 32.21 27.89
C PHE A 329 0.65 31.17 27.95
N ASP A 330 0.36 30.61 29.13
CA ASP A 330 -0.72 29.63 29.32
C ASP A 330 -2.11 30.22 28.99
N GLN A 331 -2.35 31.47 29.39
CA GLN A 331 -3.58 32.19 29.07
C GLN A 331 -3.70 32.47 27.57
N THR A 332 -2.58 32.76 26.91
CA THR A 332 -2.54 32.96 25.46
C THR A 332 -2.83 31.65 24.70
N LEU A 333 -2.29 30.51 25.15
CA LEU A 333 -2.60 29.20 24.58
C LEU A 333 -4.07 28.81 24.77
N THR A 334 -4.65 29.15 25.92
CA THR A 334 -6.08 28.96 26.17
C THR A 334 -6.92 29.77 25.20
N THR A 335 -6.57 31.05 25.00
CA THR A 335 -7.26 31.93 24.05
C THR A 335 -7.13 31.43 22.61
N LEU A 336 -5.95 30.93 22.24
CA LEU A 336 -5.70 30.28 20.95
C LEU A 336 -6.60 29.06 20.75
N SER A 337 -6.66 28.18 21.75
CA SER A 337 -7.54 27.01 21.73
C SER A 337 -9.01 27.40 21.55
N ASP A 338 -9.47 28.39 22.31
CA ASP A 338 -10.85 28.87 22.26
C ASP A 338 -11.20 29.44 20.87
N ALA A 339 -10.28 30.21 20.29
CA ALA A 339 -10.44 30.75 18.94
C ALA A 339 -10.46 29.66 17.86
N MET A 340 -9.74 28.55 18.09
CA MET A 340 -9.71 27.40 17.18
C MET A 340 -10.95 26.50 17.27
N LEU A 341 -11.76 26.57 18.34
CA LEU A 341 -12.93 25.69 18.53
C LEU A 341 -13.92 25.76 17.36
N SER A 342 -14.19 26.97 16.86
CA SER A 342 -15.10 27.19 15.73
C SER A 342 -14.56 26.52 14.45
N LEU A 343 -13.28 26.72 14.13
CA LEU A 343 -12.64 26.10 12.96
C LEU A 343 -12.61 24.58 13.06
N LYS A 344 -12.35 24.04 14.26
CA LYS A 344 -12.40 22.60 14.51
C LYS A 344 -13.79 22.03 14.24
N ASN A 345 -14.86 22.72 14.66
CA ASN A 345 -16.23 22.28 14.37
C ASN A 345 -16.46 22.14 12.86
N THR A 346 -16.09 23.17 12.09
CA THR A 346 -16.23 23.16 10.63
C THR A 346 -15.41 22.07 9.96
N LEU A 347 -14.16 21.87 10.38
CA LEU A 347 -13.30 20.83 9.80
C LEU A 347 -13.74 19.42 10.19
N ALA A 348 -14.15 19.21 11.44
CA ALA A 348 -14.71 17.94 11.89
C ALA A 348 -16.00 17.59 11.13
N GLU A 349 -16.89 18.56 10.89
CA GLU A 349 -18.10 18.36 10.10
C GLU A 349 -17.80 17.97 8.65
N ARG A 350 -16.84 18.66 8.03
CA ARG A 350 -16.38 18.35 6.67
C ARG A 350 -15.81 16.93 6.58
N GLU A 351 -14.94 16.54 7.50
CA GLU A 351 -14.34 15.21 7.51
C GLU A 351 -15.39 14.12 7.79
N SER A 352 -16.30 14.35 8.76
CA SER A 352 -17.42 13.45 9.06
C SER A 352 -18.32 13.25 7.82
N THR A 353 -18.63 14.32 7.09
CA THR A 353 -19.41 14.26 5.85
C THR A 353 -18.70 13.43 4.77
N ALA A 354 -17.40 13.65 4.57
CA ALA A 354 -16.60 12.90 3.60
C ALA A 354 -16.53 11.39 3.95
N LEU A 355 -16.36 11.06 5.24
CA LEU A 355 -16.36 9.68 5.72
C LEU A 355 -17.74 9.02 5.55
N LYS A 356 -18.83 9.72 5.86
CA LYS A 356 -20.22 9.24 5.66
C LYS A 356 -20.51 8.94 4.18
N GLN A 357 -20.08 9.81 3.27
CA GLN A 357 -20.19 9.56 1.82
C GLN A 357 -19.39 8.33 1.40
N LYS A 358 -18.17 8.16 1.93
CA LYS A 358 -17.34 6.96 1.65
C LYS A 358 -18.00 5.69 2.19
N MET A 359 -18.59 5.75 3.39
CA MET A 359 -19.35 4.66 4.00
C MET A 359 -20.57 4.28 3.14
N GLN A 360 -21.32 5.26 2.63
CA GLN A 360 -22.45 5.01 1.73
C GLN A 360 -22.02 4.26 0.46
N ARG A 361 -20.90 4.67 -0.17
CA ARG A 361 -20.36 3.97 -1.35
C ARG A 361 -19.98 2.52 -1.04
N TYR A 362 -19.43 2.24 0.15
CA TYR A 362 -19.15 0.87 0.57
C TYR A 362 -20.43 0.07 0.84
N GLN A 363 -21.45 0.70 1.42
CA GLN A 363 -22.75 0.07 1.64
C GLN A 363 -23.44 -0.29 0.31
N GLU A 364 -23.38 0.60 -0.69
CA GLU A 364 -23.89 0.33 -2.04
C GLU A 364 -23.13 -0.82 -2.71
N LYS A 365 -21.79 -0.85 -2.59
CA LYS A 365 -20.98 -1.99 -3.06
C LYS A 365 -21.40 -3.30 -2.40
N LEU A 366 -21.63 -3.29 -1.09
CA LEU A 366 -22.06 -4.48 -0.35
C LEU A 366 -23.45 -4.95 -0.81
N ASN A 367 -24.40 -4.03 -1.01
CA ASN A 367 -25.73 -4.33 -1.52
C ASN A 367 -25.69 -4.91 -2.95
N ASN A 368 -24.75 -4.44 -3.78
CA ASN A 368 -24.52 -5.00 -5.12
C ASN A 368 -23.89 -6.40 -5.10
N LEU A 369 -23.25 -6.77 -3.99
CA LEU A 369 -22.74 -8.12 -3.73
C LEU A 369 -23.77 -9.01 -3.03
N ALA A 370 -25.06 -8.65 -3.05
CA ALA A 370 -26.12 -9.46 -2.47
C ALA A 370 -26.06 -10.91 -3.00
N PRO A 371 -26.25 -11.93 -2.14
CA PRO A 371 -26.09 -13.34 -2.49
C PRO A 371 -26.83 -13.75 -3.76
N GLU A 372 -28.05 -13.28 -3.97
CA GLU A 372 -28.86 -13.65 -5.13
C GLU A 372 -28.29 -13.16 -6.47
N LYS A 373 -27.86 -11.89 -6.54
CA LYS A 373 -27.26 -11.33 -7.77
C LYS A 373 -25.90 -11.96 -8.03
N GLN A 374 -25.13 -12.17 -6.98
CA GLN A 374 -23.78 -12.72 -7.08
C GLN A 374 -23.79 -14.20 -7.46
N ASN A 375 -24.69 -15.00 -6.87
CA ASN A 375 -24.81 -16.43 -7.21
C ASN A 375 -25.19 -16.63 -8.68
N LYS A 376 -26.01 -15.76 -9.27
CA LYS A 376 -26.34 -15.79 -10.70
C LYS A 376 -25.11 -15.50 -11.58
N VAL A 377 -24.29 -14.52 -11.21
CA VAL A 377 -23.06 -14.20 -11.96
C VAL A 377 -22.03 -15.33 -11.82
N ILE A 378 -21.87 -15.88 -10.62
CA ILE A 378 -20.98 -17.02 -10.35
C ILE A 378 -21.42 -18.23 -11.20
N ASP A 379 -22.71 -18.59 -11.17
CA ASP A 379 -23.24 -19.69 -11.96
C ASP A 379 -22.99 -19.50 -13.47
N ALA A 380 -23.24 -18.31 -14.00
CA ALA A 380 -23.00 -18.02 -15.42
C ALA A 380 -21.51 -18.13 -15.79
N GLN A 381 -20.61 -17.62 -14.95
CA GLN A 381 -19.16 -17.69 -15.18
C GLN A 381 -18.62 -19.12 -15.06
N ALA A 382 -19.07 -19.87 -14.06
CA ALA A 382 -18.68 -21.26 -13.87
C ALA A 382 -19.17 -22.15 -15.03
N LYS A 383 -20.41 -21.92 -15.51
CA LYS A 383 -20.93 -22.59 -16.72
C LYS A 383 -20.07 -22.30 -17.94
N LEU A 384 -19.79 -21.02 -18.20
CA LEU A 384 -18.96 -20.63 -19.35
C LEU A 384 -17.56 -21.26 -19.29
N ALA A 385 -16.94 -21.32 -18.10
CA ALA A 385 -15.65 -21.97 -17.92
C ALA A 385 -15.72 -23.47 -18.18
N ALA A 386 -16.75 -24.15 -17.66
CA ALA A 386 -16.99 -25.57 -17.89
C ALA A 386 -17.28 -25.88 -19.36
N GLU A 387 -18.08 -25.06 -20.03
CA GLU A 387 -18.37 -25.15 -21.47
C GLU A 387 -17.10 -24.98 -22.32
N ASN A 388 -16.24 -24.03 -21.96
CA ASN A 388 -14.95 -23.84 -22.64
C ASN A 388 -14.01 -25.03 -22.44
N ALA A 389 -13.89 -25.57 -21.22
CA ALA A 389 -13.09 -26.76 -20.96
C ALA A 389 -13.58 -27.99 -21.76
N VAL A 390 -14.91 -28.15 -21.86
CA VAL A 390 -15.51 -29.19 -22.72
C VAL A 390 -15.21 -28.95 -24.20
N LYS A 391 -15.27 -27.70 -24.66
CA LYS A 391 -14.96 -27.35 -26.05
C LYS A 391 -13.51 -27.71 -26.39
N ASP A 392 -12.57 -27.41 -25.50
CA ASP A 392 -11.14 -27.75 -25.69
C ASP A 392 -10.95 -29.28 -25.74
N TYR A 393 -11.64 -30.03 -24.89
CA TYR A 393 -11.66 -31.49 -24.94
C TYR A 393 -12.22 -32.01 -26.27
N LEU A 394 -13.34 -31.46 -26.76
CA LEU A 394 -13.94 -31.86 -28.03
C LEU A 394 -13.01 -31.61 -29.23
N GLN A 395 -12.19 -30.56 -29.18
CA GLN A 395 -11.20 -30.27 -30.22
C GLN A 395 -10.03 -31.26 -30.21
N GLN A 396 -9.66 -31.78 -29.04
CA GLN A 396 -8.56 -32.74 -28.90
C GLN A 396 -8.98 -34.19 -29.20
N TYR A 397 -10.25 -34.51 -28.99
CA TYR A 397 -10.77 -35.88 -29.11
C TYR A 397 -12.03 -35.93 -29.98
N PRO A 398 -11.90 -35.78 -31.32
CA PRO A 398 -13.02 -35.99 -32.23
C PRO A 398 -13.59 -37.42 -32.09
N ASP A 399 -14.83 -37.66 -32.54
CA ASP A 399 -15.46 -39.00 -32.48
C ASP A 399 -15.31 -39.75 -33.81
N LYS A 400 -15.25 -39.01 -34.93
CA LYS A 400 -15.19 -39.56 -36.29
C LYS A 400 -14.31 -38.72 -37.19
N GLY A 401 -13.55 -39.39 -38.06
CA GLY A 401 -12.88 -38.78 -39.20
C GLY A 401 -13.50 -39.26 -40.51
N VAL A 402 -13.80 -38.33 -41.41
CA VAL A 402 -14.29 -38.64 -42.76
C VAL A 402 -13.36 -38.01 -43.77
N GLU A 403 -12.67 -38.84 -44.53
CA GLU A 403 -11.95 -38.39 -45.70
C GLU A 403 -12.94 -38.18 -46.85
N ARG A 404 -12.84 -37.04 -47.52
CA ARG A 404 -13.68 -36.69 -48.67
C ARG A 404 -12.78 -36.20 -49.80
N ILE A 405 -12.93 -36.81 -50.96
CA ILE A 405 -12.22 -36.41 -52.18
C ILE A 405 -13.24 -36.14 -53.26
N ILE A 406 -13.11 -35.01 -53.95
CA ILE A 406 -14.03 -34.55 -54.99
C ILE A 406 -13.26 -34.40 -56.29
N TRP A 407 -13.76 -35.03 -57.35
CA TRP A 407 -13.33 -34.82 -58.71
C TRP A 407 -14.42 -34.10 -59.50
N GLU A 408 -14.01 -33.13 -60.30
CA GLU A 408 -14.91 -32.31 -61.13
C GLU A 408 -14.68 -32.58 -62.61
N TYR A 409 -15.76 -32.73 -63.38
CA TYR A 409 -15.68 -32.95 -64.81
C TYR A 409 -15.36 -31.66 -65.56
N ASN A 410 -14.30 -31.67 -66.37
CA ASN A 410 -13.97 -30.57 -67.25
C ASN A 410 -14.44 -30.87 -68.69
N LYS A 411 -15.45 -30.11 -69.14
CA LYS A 411 -16.01 -30.21 -70.50
C LYS A 411 -15.01 -29.86 -71.61
N GLY A 412 -14.00 -29.04 -71.33
CA GLY A 412 -12.98 -28.65 -72.31
C GLY A 412 -11.95 -29.74 -72.60
N THR A 413 -11.64 -30.56 -71.58
CA THR A 413 -10.65 -31.66 -71.70
C THR A 413 -11.30 -33.04 -71.76
N ASN A 414 -12.63 -33.12 -71.61
CA ASN A 414 -13.40 -34.37 -71.48
C ASN A 414 -12.82 -35.32 -70.41
N SER A 415 -12.35 -34.76 -69.29
CA SER A 415 -11.70 -35.52 -68.22
C SER A 415 -12.07 -34.98 -66.84
N TYR A 416 -12.01 -35.84 -65.83
CA TYR A 416 -12.09 -35.43 -64.43
C TYR A 416 -10.75 -34.86 -63.97
N PHE A 417 -10.79 -33.93 -63.02
CA PHE A 417 -9.61 -33.49 -62.28
C PHE A 417 -9.91 -33.44 -60.78
N LEU A 418 -8.87 -33.66 -59.97
CA LEU A 418 -8.97 -33.58 -58.52
C LEU A 418 -9.27 -32.13 -58.11
N LYS A 419 -10.47 -31.89 -57.59
CA LYS A 419 -10.94 -30.56 -57.20
C LYS A 419 -10.59 -30.24 -55.76
N GLU A 420 -10.92 -31.15 -54.86
CA GLU A 420 -10.83 -30.95 -53.42
C GLU A 420 -10.55 -32.25 -52.69
N LYS A 421 -9.82 -32.17 -51.58
CA LYS A 421 -9.50 -33.30 -50.70
C LYS A 421 -9.44 -32.83 -49.24
N GLN A 422 -10.22 -33.47 -48.38
CA GLN A 422 -10.44 -33.01 -47.01
C GLN A 422 -10.48 -34.19 -46.03
N LEU A 423 -9.94 -33.99 -44.84
CA LEU A 423 -10.26 -34.77 -43.64
C LEU A 423 -11.24 -33.95 -42.81
N ILE A 424 -12.44 -34.47 -42.63
CA ILE A 424 -13.53 -33.83 -41.89
C ILE A 424 -13.68 -34.54 -40.54
N GLU A 425 -13.40 -33.83 -39.46
CA GLU A 425 -13.48 -34.36 -38.10
C GLU A 425 -14.81 -33.93 -37.47
N LYS A 426 -15.55 -34.90 -36.91
CA LYS A 426 -16.91 -34.69 -36.40
C LYS A 426 -17.08 -35.15 -34.96
N THR A 427 -18.00 -34.51 -34.25
CA THR A 427 -18.52 -35.01 -32.98
C THR A 427 -19.41 -36.24 -33.20
N LYS A 428 -19.78 -36.91 -32.11
CA LYS A 428 -20.79 -37.99 -32.10
C LYS A 428 -22.14 -37.58 -32.70
N GLU A 429 -22.49 -36.29 -32.58
CA GLU A 429 -23.72 -35.68 -33.09
C GLU A 429 -23.61 -35.27 -34.58
N GLY A 430 -22.47 -35.54 -35.23
CA GLY A 430 -22.24 -35.23 -36.64
C GLY A 430 -21.85 -33.77 -36.92
N LYS A 431 -21.68 -32.95 -35.88
CA LYS A 431 -21.20 -31.57 -36.02
C LYS A 431 -19.73 -31.57 -36.44
N VAL A 432 -19.41 -30.85 -37.50
CA VAL A 432 -18.02 -30.67 -37.96
C VAL A 432 -17.25 -29.81 -36.96
N ILE A 433 -16.15 -30.36 -36.42
CA ILE A 433 -15.26 -29.69 -35.47
C ILE A 433 -14.07 -29.08 -36.20
N SER A 434 -13.59 -29.76 -37.24
CA SER A 434 -12.46 -29.33 -38.05
C SER A 434 -12.58 -29.87 -39.48
N THR A 435 -11.98 -29.16 -40.43
CA THR A 435 -11.82 -29.60 -41.81
C THR A 435 -10.40 -29.26 -42.23
N GLN A 436 -9.60 -30.29 -42.45
CA GLN A 436 -8.18 -30.16 -42.73
C GLN A 436 -7.90 -30.66 -44.16
N PRO A 437 -6.89 -30.12 -44.87
CA PRO A 437 -6.47 -30.68 -46.15
C PRO A 437 -6.04 -32.13 -45.97
N LEU A 438 -6.55 -33.03 -46.82
CA LEU A 438 -6.12 -34.43 -46.81
C LEU A 438 -4.75 -34.55 -47.51
N ASP A 439 -3.78 -35.19 -46.86
CA ASP A 439 -2.50 -35.51 -47.51
C ASP A 439 -2.64 -36.74 -48.40
N MET A 440 -2.40 -36.56 -49.71
CA MET A 440 -2.48 -37.66 -50.67
C MET A 440 -1.28 -38.59 -50.55
N SER A 441 -0.12 -38.08 -50.12
CA SER A 441 1.08 -38.89 -49.89
C SER A 441 0.83 -39.90 -48.78
N GLN A 442 0.31 -39.42 -47.65
CA GLN A 442 -0.11 -40.24 -46.52
C GLN A 442 -1.17 -41.27 -46.94
N LEU A 443 -2.22 -40.83 -47.66
CA LEU A 443 -3.28 -41.71 -48.13
C LEU A 443 -2.72 -42.85 -49.00
N ILE A 444 -1.92 -42.52 -50.01
CA ILE A 444 -1.37 -43.48 -50.98
C ILE A 444 -0.44 -44.46 -50.27
N ALA A 445 0.46 -43.96 -49.42
CA ALA A 445 1.37 -44.82 -48.66
C ALA A 445 0.62 -45.72 -47.68
N GLY A 446 -0.42 -45.20 -47.00
CA GLY A 446 -1.28 -45.99 -46.12
C GLY A 446 -1.97 -47.13 -46.87
N SER A 447 -2.48 -46.86 -48.06
CA SER A 447 -3.09 -47.88 -48.93
C SER A 447 -2.07 -48.92 -49.40
N LEU A 448 -0.90 -48.49 -49.89
CA LEU A 448 0.13 -49.41 -50.39
C LEU A 448 0.76 -50.28 -49.30
N ARG A 449 0.86 -49.75 -48.07
CA ARG A 449 1.35 -50.47 -46.88
C ARG A 449 0.26 -51.25 -46.16
N ASN A 450 -0.98 -51.19 -46.65
CA ASN A 450 -2.14 -51.87 -46.09
C ASN A 450 -2.34 -51.59 -44.59
N ILE A 451 -2.24 -50.32 -44.19
CA ILE A 451 -2.44 -49.92 -42.80
C ILE A 451 -3.92 -50.06 -42.44
N ASP A 452 -4.18 -50.76 -41.33
CA ASP A 452 -5.50 -51.00 -40.77
C ASP A 452 -5.73 -50.22 -39.46
N ASN A 453 -4.67 -49.82 -38.77
CA ASN A 453 -4.73 -49.01 -37.57
C ASN A 453 -4.75 -47.49 -37.89
N VAL A 454 -5.78 -46.81 -37.42
CA VAL A 454 -5.99 -45.37 -37.65
C VAL A 454 -4.95 -44.51 -36.94
N ASP A 455 -4.47 -44.89 -35.75
CA ASP A 455 -3.43 -44.15 -35.05
C ASP A 455 -2.12 -44.15 -35.84
N ASP A 456 -1.73 -45.31 -36.35
CA ASP A 456 -0.51 -45.46 -37.16
C ASP A 456 -0.64 -44.74 -38.50
N TYR A 457 -1.83 -44.79 -39.10
CA TYR A 457 -2.15 -44.05 -40.31
C TYR A 457 -2.02 -42.55 -40.08
N MET A 458 -2.61 -42.00 -39.02
CA MET A 458 -2.57 -40.57 -38.70
C MET A 458 -1.18 -40.07 -38.29
N ALA A 459 -0.35 -40.93 -37.69
CA ALA A 459 1.02 -40.59 -37.28
C ALA A 459 2.05 -40.59 -38.43
N MET A 460 1.68 -41.09 -39.62
CA MET A 460 2.62 -41.32 -40.72
C MET A 460 3.27 -40.05 -41.28
N GLY A 461 2.61 -38.89 -41.21
CA GLY A 461 3.09 -37.65 -41.84
C GLY A 461 3.22 -37.78 -43.37
N ASP A 462 4.21 -37.11 -43.97
CA ASP A 462 4.57 -37.31 -45.39
C ASP A 462 5.70 -38.37 -45.52
N PRO A 463 5.37 -39.62 -45.86
CA PRO A 463 6.33 -40.73 -45.90
C PRO A 463 7.23 -40.68 -47.13
N PHE A 464 7.00 -39.75 -48.07
CA PHE A 464 7.82 -39.54 -49.25
C PHE A 464 8.73 -38.31 -49.11
N ARG A 465 8.64 -37.61 -47.98
CA ARG A 465 9.54 -36.50 -47.65
C ARG A 465 10.94 -37.05 -47.39
N LEU A 466 11.90 -36.67 -48.22
CA LEU A 466 13.31 -36.97 -47.97
C LEU A 466 13.73 -36.34 -46.62
N PRO A 467 14.53 -37.03 -45.78
CA PRO A 467 15.05 -36.43 -44.57
C PRO A 467 15.80 -35.14 -44.91
N ALA A 468 15.64 -34.11 -44.09
CA ALA A 468 16.35 -32.86 -44.28
C ALA A 468 17.86 -33.13 -44.35
N VAL A 469 18.48 -32.81 -45.48
CA VAL A 469 19.93 -32.88 -45.64
C VAL A 469 20.51 -31.89 -44.64
N THR A 470 21.07 -32.39 -43.55
CA THR A 470 21.88 -31.58 -42.64
C THR A 470 23.18 -31.31 -43.37
N ILE A 471 23.31 -30.11 -43.95
CA ILE A 471 24.60 -29.63 -44.43
C ILE A 471 25.43 -29.37 -43.19
N SER A 472 26.27 -30.32 -42.81
CA SER A 472 27.39 -30.04 -41.91
C SER A 472 28.36 -29.14 -42.67
N VAL A 473 28.28 -27.83 -42.43
CA VAL A 473 29.36 -26.92 -42.80
C VAL A 473 30.54 -27.25 -41.88
N GLN A 474 31.58 -27.85 -42.44
CA GLN A 474 32.92 -27.85 -41.85
C GLN A 474 33.60 -26.52 -42.15
#